data_AF-G5AAX6-F1
#
_entry.id   AF-G5AAX6-F1
#
_cell.length_a   1.000
_cell.length_b   1.000
_cell.length_c   1.000
_cell.angle_alpha   90.00
_cell.angle_beta   90.00
_cell.angle_gamma   90.00
#
_symmetry.space_group_name_H-M   'P 1'
#
loop_
_entity.id
_entity.type
_entity.pdbx_description
1 polymer ?
#
loop_
_entity_poly.entity_id
_entity_poly.type
_entity_poly.pdbx_seq_one_letter_code
_entity_poly.pdbx_strand_id
1 'polypeptide(L)'
;DEYTGELEELVATGDLGYDTYDRATIIEKLGASQRLYIEGGFNFYEAVRSAEPLIVYRVAYSRECWVQAGNRESPAHVDHGRVLSYIPPALQRSFKIWIAFKDFNAARGFSFAEDDRAFNRMLVNGSTGVVVQRPGDVVYVNSLIYHSVLLCYTSETPEIDRWSIIDGYVFILREDILVSYIYATQAKAGTRKGDNRVWARILMAYCAMEGRWLD
;
A
#
# COMPACT_ATOMS: atom_id res chain seq x y z
N ASP A 1 -14.39 -1.40 -20.28
CA ASP A 1 -13.91 -2.70 -19.79
C ASP A 1 -14.85 -3.11 -18.67
N GLU A 2 -15.53 -4.24 -18.78
CA GLU A 2 -16.66 -4.65 -17.90
C GLU A 2 -16.26 -4.69 -16.41
N TYR A 3 -14.98 -4.96 -16.13
CA TYR A 3 -14.43 -5.15 -14.79
C TYR A 3 -14.11 -3.88 -14.01
N THR A 4 -13.76 -2.78 -14.68
CA THR A 4 -13.57 -1.51 -13.97
C THR A 4 -14.90 -0.97 -13.48
N GLY A 5 -15.99 -1.23 -14.22
CA GLY A 5 -17.34 -0.88 -13.82
C GLY A 5 -17.74 -1.47 -12.45
N GLU A 6 -17.38 -2.73 -12.18
CA GLU A 6 -17.63 -3.35 -10.86
C GLU A 6 -16.87 -2.64 -9.72
N LEU A 7 -15.63 -2.22 -9.97
CA LEU A 7 -14.80 -1.52 -8.97
C LEU A 7 -15.28 -0.09 -8.76
N GLU A 8 -15.71 0.58 -9.83
CA GLU A 8 -16.32 1.91 -9.79
C GLU A 8 -17.65 1.87 -9.02
N GLU A 9 -18.48 0.85 -9.26
CA GLU A 9 -19.73 0.62 -8.51
C GLU A 9 -19.45 0.36 -7.02
N LEU A 10 -18.42 -0.42 -6.70
CA LEU A 10 -18.01 -0.68 -5.32
C LEU A 10 -17.57 0.61 -4.60
N VAL A 11 -16.83 1.48 -5.29
CA VAL A 11 -16.47 2.82 -4.76
C VAL A 11 -17.69 3.73 -4.68
N ALA A 12 -18.63 3.65 -5.62
CA ALA A 12 -19.82 4.50 -5.62
C ALA A 12 -20.80 4.15 -4.49
N THR A 13 -20.95 2.87 -4.18
CA THR A 13 -22.00 2.34 -3.28
C THR A 13 -21.49 1.88 -1.93
N GLY A 14 -20.19 1.57 -1.81
CA GLY A 14 -19.60 1.05 -0.57
C GLY A 14 -19.60 2.03 0.58
N ASP A 15 -19.48 1.51 1.80
CA ASP A 15 -19.26 2.28 3.02
C ASP A 15 -17.76 2.58 3.18
N LEU A 16 -17.42 3.86 2.99
CA LEU A 16 -16.04 4.39 3.09
C LEU A 16 -15.76 4.96 4.50
N GLY A 17 -16.69 4.86 5.45
CA GLY A 17 -16.56 5.41 6.80
C GLY A 17 -17.19 6.80 6.96
N TYR A 18 -16.87 7.45 8.07
CA TYR A 18 -17.50 8.70 8.51
C TYR A 18 -16.98 9.96 7.79
N ASP A 19 -15.80 9.87 7.19
CA ASP A 19 -15.17 11.00 6.50
C ASP A 19 -15.69 11.16 5.05
N THR A 20 -15.70 12.41 4.58
CA THR A 20 -16.09 12.71 3.20
C THR A 20 -14.92 12.48 2.25
N TYR A 21 -14.95 11.35 1.55
CA TYR A 21 -14.02 11.03 0.46
C TYR A 21 -14.61 11.39 -0.91
N ASP A 22 -13.78 11.98 -1.78
CA ASP A 22 -14.19 12.35 -3.13
C ASP A 22 -14.27 11.11 -4.04
N ARG A 23 -15.44 10.45 -4.03
CA ARG A 23 -15.73 9.25 -4.83
C ARG A 23 -15.56 9.48 -6.33
N ALA A 24 -15.90 10.68 -6.82
CA ALA A 24 -15.79 10.98 -8.25
C ALA A 24 -14.32 10.99 -8.69
N THR A 25 -13.45 11.64 -7.92
CA THR A 25 -12.00 11.65 -8.17
C THR A 25 -11.40 10.24 -8.02
N ILE A 26 -11.86 9.44 -7.05
CA ILE A 26 -11.43 8.04 -6.90
C ILE A 26 -11.77 7.24 -8.17
N ILE A 27 -13.01 7.34 -8.65
CA ILE A 27 -13.50 6.64 -9.85
C ILE A 27 -12.74 7.07 -11.11
N GLU A 28 -12.52 8.38 -11.29
CA GLU A 28 -11.73 8.90 -12.42
C GLU A 28 -10.32 8.31 -12.43
N LYS A 29 -9.64 8.32 -11.28
CA LYS A 29 -8.27 7.79 -11.16
C LYS A 29 -8.21 6.28 -11.30
N LEU A 30 -9.24 5.58 -10.87
CA LEU A 30 -9.37 4.14 -11.05
C LEU A 30 -9.43 3.79 -12.54
N GLY A 31 -10.23 4.52 -13.32
CA GLY A 31 -10.28 4.41 -14.78
C GLY A 31 -8.91 4.64 -15.43
N ALA A 32 -8.16 5.65 -14.97
CA ALA A 32 -6.80 5.91 -15.46
C ALA A 32 -5.76 4.85 -15.04
N SER A 33 -6.06 4.05 -14.01
CA SER A 33 -5.15 3.06 -13.41
C SER A 33 -5.40 1.63 -13.85
N GLN A 34 -6.27 1.39 -14.85
CA GLN A 34 -6.62 0.05 -15.34
C GLN A 34 -5.41 -0.84 -15.66
N ARG A 35 -4.35 -0.26 -16.23
CA ARG A 35 -3.11 -0.97 -16.57
C ARG A 35 -2.37 -1.58 -15.38
N LEU A 36 -2.71 -1.18 -14.15
CA LEU A 36 -2.09 -1.69 -12.92
C LEU A 36 -2.70 -3.04 -12.50
N TYR A 37 -3.78 -3.50 -13.14
CA TYR A 37 -4.43 -4.77 -12.85
C TYR A 37 -3.88 -5.88 -13.75
N ILE A 38 -3.34 -6.93 -13.14
CA ILE A 38 -2.81 -8.12 -13.81
C ILE A 38 -3.69 -9.33 -13.46
N GLU A 39 -4.15 -10.03 -14.50
CA GLU A 39 -4.88 -11.29 -14.37
C GLU A 39 -3.92 -12.49 -14.28
N GLY A 40 -4.38 -13.58 -13.66
CA GLY A 40 -3.65 -14.86 -13.66
C GLY A 40 -2.88 -15.18 -12.38
N GLY A 41 -3.17 -14.48 -11.27
CA GLY A 41 -2.55 -14.73 -9.98
C GLY A 41 -1.18 -14.06 -9.80
N PHE A 42 -0.64 -14.11 -8.59
CA PHE A 42 0.61 -13.41 -8.23
C PHE A 42 1.83 -14.19 -8.70
N ASN A 43 2.72 -13.50 -9.43
CA ASN A 43 4.04 -13.99 -9.78
C ASN A 43 5.12 -13.05 -9.22
N PHE A 44 5.87 -13.53 -8.23
CA PHE A 44 6.93 -12.76 -7.58
C PHE A 44 7.98 -12.24 -8.57
N TYR A 45 8.42 -13.07 -9.52
CA TYR A 45 9.49 -12.70 -10.45
C TYR A 45 9.04 -11.65 -11.47
N GLU A 46 7.76 -11.62 -11.81
CA GLU A 46 7.18 -10.57 -12.65
C GLU A 46 7.01 -9.28 -11.84
N ALA A 47 6.49 -9.38 -10.60
CA ALA A 47 6.28 -8.25 -9.72
C ALA A 47 7.56 -7.47 -9.46
N VAL A 48 8.65 -8.17 -9.11
CA VAL A 48 9.94 -7.51 -8.81
C VAL A 48 10.58 -6.82 -10.00
N ARG A 49 10.26 -7.26 -11.22
CA ARG A 49 10.77 -6.66 -12.47
C ARG A 49 9.94 -5.49 -12.97
N SER A 50 8.77 -5.25 -12.40
CA SER A 50 7.91 -4.17 -12.82
C SER A 50 8.47 -2.81 -12.39
N ALA A 51 8.37 -1.84 -13.29
CA ALA A 51 8.67 -0.45 -13.01
C ALA A 51 7.49 0.31 -12.39
N GLU A 52 6.31 -0.32 -12.32
CA GLU A 52 5.13 0.32 -11.74
C GLU A 52 5.31 0.53 -10.23
N PRO A 53 4.80 1.64 -9.68
CA PRO A 53 4.83 1.90 -8.24
C PRO A 53 3.97 0.91 -7.46
N LEU A 54 2.87 0.47 -8.06
CA LEU A 54 1.88 -0.39 -7.44
C LEU A 54 1.18 -1.21 -8.52
N ILE A 55 0.96 -2.49 -8.24
CA ILE A 55 0.30 -3.45 -9.14
C ILE A 55 -0.71 -4.27 -8.34
N VAL A 56 -1.83 -4.62 -8.95
CA VAL A 56 -2.84 -5.51 -8.38
C VAL A 56 -2.90 -6.80 -9.18
N TYR A 57 -2.51 -7.91 -8.56
CA TYR A 57 -2.69 -9.25 -9.10
C TYR A 57 -4.01 -9.80 -8.62
N ARG A 58 -4.92 -10.11 -9.55
CA ARG A 58 -6.22 -10.67 -9.20
C ARG A 58 -6.16 -12.19 -9.10
N VAL A 59 -6.94 -12.76 -8.19
CA VAL A 59 -7.10 -14.22 -8.01
C VAL A 59 -5.79 -14.92 -7.59
N ALA A 60 -5.02 -14.30 -6.69
CA ALA A 60 -3.71 -14.78 -6.26
C ALA A 60 -3.77 -15.42 -4.85
N TYR A 61 -3.24 -16.64 -4.62
CA TYR A 61 -3.45 -17.35 -3.33
C TYR A 61 -2.29 -18.20 -2.74
N SER A 62 -1.81 -17.86 -1.52
CA SER A 62 -1.60 -18.71 -0.30
C SER A 62 -1.00 -17.87 0.88
N ARG A 63 -1.18 -18.30 2.16
CA ARG A 63 -1.46 -17.52 3.42
C ARG A 63 -0.29 -17.02 4.34
N GLU A 64 -0.51 -15.91 5.12
CA GLU A 64 -0.15 -15.59 6.55
C GLU A 64 -0.62 -14.17 7.11
N CYS A 65 -1.49 -14.06 8.15
CA CYS A 65 -2.36 -12.87 8.39
C CYS A 65 -2.10 -11.87 9.58
N TRP A 66 -2.55 -10.60 9.45
CA TRP A 66 -2.80 -9.60 10.53
C TRP A 66 -4.23 -8.99 10.49
N VAL A 67 -4.86 -8.61 11.63
CA VAL A 67 -6.29 -8.19 11.71
C VAL A 67 -6.44 -6.66 11.92
N GLN A 68 -7.41 -6.05 11.24
CA GLN A 68 -7.89 -4.66 11.47
C GLN A 68 -9.42 -4.61 11.57
N ALA A 69 -9.96 -3.75 12.43
CA ALA A 69 -11.40 -3.57 12.63
C ALA A 69 -11.85 -2.15 12.28
N GLY A 70 -13.07 -2.03 11.75
CA GLY A 70 -13.74 -0.80 11.35
C GLY A 70 -13.26 -0.22 10.02
N ASN A 71 -13.99 0.78 9.51
CA ASN A 71 -13.50 1.64 8.44
C ASN A 71 -12.28 2.39 8.98
N ARG A 72 -11.15 2.24 8.31
CA ARG A 72 -9.89 2.81 8.80
C ARG A 72 -9.01 3.24 7.64
N GLU A 73 -8.60 4.50 7.69
CA GLU A 73 -7.50 5.01 6.88
C GLU A 73 -6.17 4.70 7.57
N SER A 74 -5.22 4.14 6.82
CA SER A 74 -3.83 4.17 7.24
C SER A 74 -3.24 5.55 6.95
N PRO A 75 -2.57 6.20 7.92
CA PRO A 75 -1.87 7.45 7.66
C PRO A 75 -0.96 7.30 6.45
N ALA A 76 -0.88 8.32 5.60
CA ALA A 76 0.01 8.28 4.44
C ALA A 76 1.46 8.05 4.91
N HIS A 77 2.06 6.96 4.45
CA HIS A 77 3.38 6.52 4.87
C HIS A 77 4.11 5.85 3.71
N VAL A 78 5.34 5.44 3.98
CA VAL A 78 6.16 4.66 3.07
C VAL A 78 6.86 3.59 3.87
N ASP A 79 6.84 2.37 3.33
CA ASP A 79 7.56 1.26 3.90
C ASP A 79 9.02 1.30 3.48
N HIS A 80 9.88 0.74 4.32
CA HIS A 80 11.31 0.67 4.12
C HIS A 80 11.72 -0.39 3.07
N GLY A 81 10.75 -1.04 2.42
CA GLY A 81 10.96 -2.05 1.40
C GLY A 81 9.75 -2.15 0.48
N ARG A 82 9.70 -3.22 -0.30
CA ARG A 82 8.56 -3.55 -1.15
C ARG A 82 7.47 -4.20 -0.32
N VAL A 83 6.22 -3.91 -0.63
CA VAL A 83 5.05 -4.43 0.11
C VAL A 83 4.33 -5.44 -0.75
N LEU A 84 3.96 -6.57 -0.16
CA LEU A 84 2.89 -7.43 -0.66
C LEU A 84 1.73 -7.29 0.32
N SER A 85 0.52 -7.01 -0.16
CA SER A 85 -0.68 -6.90 0.66
C SER A 85 -1.82 -7.71 0.06
N TYR A 86 -2.60 -8.37 0.90
CA TYR A 86 -3.61 -9.32 0.48
C TYR A 86 -4.84 -9.28 1.40
N ILE A 87 -6.04 -9.42 0.80
CA ILE A 87 -7.32 -9.57 1.52
C ILE A 87 -7.84 -11.00 1.32
N PRO A 88 -8.06 -11.77 2.39
CA PRO A 88 -8.72 -13.08 2.28
C PRO A 88 -10.09 -13.07 1.57
N PRO A 89 -10.36 -13.91 0.55
CA PRO A 89 -11.66 -14.21 -0.03
C PRO A 89 -12.71 -14.63 0.96
N ALA A 90 -12.37 -15.06 2.17
CA ALA A 90 -13.40 -15.26 3.18
C ALA A 90 -14.10 -13.92 3.54
N LEU A 91 -13.45 -12.78 3.29
CA LEU A 91 -13.91 -11.45 3.64
C LEU A 91 -14.60 -10.76 2.46
N GLN A 92 -15.56 -11.43 1.82
CA GLN A 92 -16.27 -10.96 0.60
C GLN A 92 -16.90 -9.56 0.71
N ARG A 93 -17.11 -9.06 1.93
CA ARG A 93 -17.71 -7.75 2.20
C ARG A 93 -16.71 -6.63 2.39
N SER A 94 -15.40 -6.91 2.49
CA SER A 94 -14.38 -5.89 2.65
C SER A 94 -13.69 -5.59 1.32
N PHE A 95 -13.23 -4.36 1.17
CA PHE A 95 -12.34 -3.97 0.09
C PHE A 95 -11.46 -2.83 0.57
N LYS A 96 -10.41 -2.52 -0.20
CA LYS A 96 -9.54 -1.39 0.11
C LYS A 96 -9.37 -0.48 -1.08
N ILE A 97 -9.23 0.81 -0.80
CA ILE A 97 -8.83 1.81 -1.77
C ILE A 97 -7.40 2.22 -1.43
N TRP A 98 -6.48 1.94 -2.34
CA TRP A 98 -5.08 2.33 -2.23
C TRP A 98 -4.86 3.57 -3.07
N ILE A 99 -4.17 4.55 -2.50
CA ILE A 99 -3.61 5.67 -3.24
C ILE A 99 -2.11 5.68 -3.07
N ALA A 100 -1.37 5.78 -4.16
CA ALA A 100 0.09 5.71 -4.15
C ALA A 100 0.70 6.75 -5.10
N PHE A 101 1.83 7.34 -4.71
CA PHE A 101 2.62 8.17 -5.62
C PHE A 101 3.30 7.33 -6.69
N LYS A 102 3.53 7.94 -7.86
CA LYS A 102 4.19 7.27 -9.00
C LYS A 102 5.62 6.85 -8.73
N ASP A 103 6.31 7.57 -7.86
CA ASP A 103 7.65 7.28 -7.37
C ASP A 103 7.95 8.10 -6.10
N PHE A 104 9.13 7.89 -5.50
CA PHE A 104 9.56 8.62 -4.31
C PHE A 104 9.67 10.14 -4.52
N ASN A 105 10.13 10.58 -5.70
CA ASN A 105 10.27 12.00 -6.02
C ASN A 105 8.92 12.66 -6.32
N ALA A 106 7.93 11.92 -6.81
CA ALA A 106 6.57 12.41 -7.01
C ALA A 106 5.91 12.84 -5.69
N ALA A 107 6.31 12.24 -4.57
CA ALA A 107 5.91 12.66 -3.23
C ALA A 107 6.71 13.86 -2.69
N ARG A 108 7.77 14.29 -3.39
CA ARG A 108 8.63 15.38 -2.94
C ARG A 108 7.86 16.69 -2.94
N GLY A 109 7.71 17.28 -1.75
CA GLY A 109 6.92 18.50 -1.55
C GLY A 109 5.48 18.24 -1.12
N PHE A 110 5.04 16.98 -1.05
CA PHE A 110 3.78 16.65 -0.39
C PHE A 110 3.94 16.76 1.13
N SER A 111 3.04 17.49 1.78
CA SER A 111 3.04 17.68 3.23
C SER A 111 2.25 16.56 3.91
N PHE A 112 2.97 15.53 4.39
CA PHE A 112 2.38 14.40 5.14
C PHE A 112 2.01 14.75 6.59
N ALA A 113 2.41 15.92 7.09
CA ALA A 113 2.44 16.22 8.52
C ALA A 113 1.20 16.97 9.05
N GLU A 114 0.22 17.29 8.21
CA GLU A 114 -0.64 18.45 8.52
C GLU A 114 -2.11 18.20 8.86
N ASP A 115 -2.74 17.06 8.52
CA ASP A 115 -4.14 16.83 8.87
C ASP A 115 -4.64 15.39 8.60
N ASP A 116 -5.85 15.11 9.07
CA ASP A 116 -6.72 13.96 8.79
C ASP A 116 -7.19 13.85 7.32
N ARG A 117 -6.64 14.68 6.42
CA ARG A 117 -7.07 14.77 5.00
C ARG A 117 -5.95 14.44 4.02
N ALA A 118 -4.90 13.76 4.47
CA ALA A 118 -3.80 13.36 3.61
C ALA A 118 -4.29 12.56 2.39
N PHE A 119 -5.25 11.63 2.56
CA PHE A 119 -5.83 10.86 1.46
C PHE A 119 -6.46 11.75 0.39
N ASN A 120 -7.31 12.71 0.77
CA ASN A 120 -7.95 13.65 -0.17
C ASN A 120 -6.94 14.56 -0.87
N ARG A 121 -5.89 14.99 -0.16
CA ARG A 121 -4.81 15.77 -0.79
C ARG A 121 -3.98 14.92 -1.76
N MET A 122 -3.78 13.64 -1.47
CA MET A 122 -3.18 12.69 -2.42
C MET A 122 -4.12 12.48 -3.63
N LEU A 123 -5.44 12.44 -3.44
CA LEU A 123 -6.42 12.26 -4.52
C LEU A 123 -6.33 13.38 -5.56
N VAL A 124 -6.19 14.64 -5.16
CA VAL A 124 -6.08 15.76 -6.11
C VAL A 124 -4.69 15.90 -6.74
N ASN A 125 -3.69 15.16 -6.27
CA ASN A 125 -2.32 15.23 -6.81
C ASN A 125 -2.19 14.44 -8.12
N GLY A 126 -1.80 15.08 -9.22
CA GLY A 126 -1.67 14.43 -10.54
C GLY A 126 -0.59 13.34 -10.64
N SER A 127 0.28 13.24 -9.64
CA SER A 127 1.36 12.26 -9.55
C SER A 127 1.02 11.03 -8.70
N THR A 128 -0.26 10.85 -8.33
CA THR A 128 -0.74 9.65 -7.63
C THR A 128 -1.65 8.81 -8.53
N GLY A 129 -1.62 7.49 -8.33
CA GLY A 129 -2.56 6.52 -8.88
C GLY A 129 -3.44 5.93 -7.79
N VAL A 130 -4.60 5.39 -8.17
CA VAL A 130 -5.57 4.78 -7.26
C VAL A 130 -5.94 3.40 -7.75
N VAL A 131 -5.97 2.43 -6.83
CA VAL A 131 -6.50 1.11 -7.11
C VAL A 131 -7.45 0.66 -6.01
N VAL A 132 -8.42 -0.15 -6.39
CA VAL A 132 -9.28 -0.91 -5.49
C VAL A 132 -8.78 -2.34 -5.41
N GLN A 133 -8.58 -2.84 -4.19
CA GLN A 133 -8.24 -4.22 -3.87
C GLN A 133 -9.47 -4.95 -3.32
N ARG A 134 -9.86 -6.05 -3.95
CA ARG A 134 -10.94 -6.93 -3.51
C ARG A 134 -10.41 -8.16 -2.76
N PRO A 135 -11.29 -8.90 -2.08
CA PRO A 135 -10.95 -10.21 -1.51
C PRO A 135 -10.43 -11.16 -2.60
N GLY A 136 -9.26 -11.74 -2.39
CA GLY A 136 -8.55 -12.56 -3.37
C GLY A 136 -7.52 -11.82 -4.23
N ASP A 137 -7.47 -10.48 -4.15
CA ASP A 137 -6.46 -9.69 -4.85
C ASP A 137 -5.19 -9.53 -3.99
N VAL A 138 -4.04 -9.57 -4.65
CA VAL A 138 -2.73 -9.24 -4.08
C VAL A 138 -2.26 -7.91 -4.66
N VAL A 139 -2.07 -6.93 -3.79
CA VAL A 139 -1.42 -5.65 -4.12
C VAL A 139 0.07 -5.79 -3.87
N TYR A 140 0.87 -5.48 -4.87
CA TYR A 140 2.32 -5.34 -4.76
C TYR A 140 2.68 -3.86 -4.87
N VAL A 141 3.44 -3.35 -3.90
CA VAL A 141 3.95 -1.98 -3.88
C VAL A 141 5.47 -2.01 -3.98
N ASN A 142 6.01 -1.20 -4.86
CA ASN A 142 7.44 -1.10 -5.09
C ASN A 142 8.16 -0.40 -3.91
N SER A 143 9.49 -0.44 -3.92
CA SER A 143 10.30 0.12 -2.83
C SER A 143 10.13 1.63 -2.72
N LEU A 144 10.00 2.12 -1.49
CA LEU A 144 9.89 3.53 -1.15
C LEU A 144 8.74 4.30 -1.85
N ILE A 145 7.61 3.63 -2.09
CA ILE A 145 6.41 4.27 -2.60
C ILE A 145 5.55 4.79 -1.45
N TYR A 146 5.35 6.10 -1.42
CA TYR A 146 4.40 6.72 -0.50
C TYR A 146 2.97 6.34 -0.89
N HIS A 147 2.23 5.82 0.08
CA HIS A 147 0.87 5.36 -0.11
C HIS A 147 0.00 5.57 1.13
N SER A 148 -1.32 5.56 0.92
CA SER A 148 -2.33 5.53 1.97
C SER A 148 -3.43 4.56 1.54
N VAL A 149 -4.08 3.93 2.52
CA VAL A 149 -5.02 2.83 2.28
C VAL A 149 -6.26 3.05 3.11
N LEU A 150 -7.41 3.04 2.46
CA LEU A 150 -8.71 3.10 3.11
C LEU A 150 -9.35 1.72 3.12
N LEU A 151 -9.62 1.18 4.31
CA LEU A 151 -10.42 -0.03 4.48
C LEU A 151 -11.91 0.32 4.44
N CYS A 152 -12.62 -0.33 3.52
CA CYS A 152 -14.03 -0.10 3.19
C CYS A 152 -14.83 -1.40 3.23
N TYR A 153 -16.16 -1.27 3.19
CA TYR A 153 -17.08 -2.40 3.17
C TYR A 153 -18.18 -2.21 2.14
N THR A 154 -18.74 -3.31 1.62
CA THR A 154 -19.98 -3.23 0.84
C THR A 154 -21.09 -2.61 1.69
N SER A 155 -22.05 -1.95 1.04
CA SER A 155 -23.23 -1.41 1.73
C SER A 155 -23.91 -2.48 2.57
N GLU A 156 -24.54 -2.06 3.67
CA GLU A 156 -25.28 -2.95 4.59
C GLU A 156 -24.43 -3.97 5.35
N THR A 157 -23.09 -3.90 5.29
CA THR A 157 -22.23 -4.74 6.13
C THR A 157 -22.49 -4.46 7.62
N PRO A 158 -22.94 -5.46 8.41
CA PRO A 158 -23.19 -5.30 9.83
C PRO A 158 -21.93 -4.85 10.56
N GLU A 159 -22.07 -4.04 11.61
CA GLU A 159 -20.93 -3.50 12.36
C GLU A 159 -20.00 -4.60 12.90
N ILE A 160 -20.57 -5.72 13.37
CA ILE A 160 -19.81 -6.88 13.84
C ILE A 160 -18.97 -7.57 12.75
N ASP A 161 -19.34 -7.36 11.49
CA ASP A 161 -18.64 -7.89 10.31
C ASP A 161 -17.69 -6.84 9.71
N ARG A 162 -17.64 -5.63 10.26
CA ARG A 162 -16.71 -4.57 9.81
C ARG A 162 -15.33 -4.80 10.41
N TRP A 163 -14.69 -5.85 9.93
CA TRP A 163 -13.28 -6.11 10.16
C TRP A 163 -12.70 -6.76 8.91
N SER A 164 -11.41 -6.56 8.69
CA SER A 164 -10.70 -7.21 7.61
C SER A 164 -9.33 -7.62 8.07
N ILE A 165 -8.79 -8.60 7.37
CA ILE A 165 -7.43 -9.05 7.55
C ILE A 165 -6.58 -8.42 6.46
N ILE A 166 -5.42 -7.94 6.85
CA ILE A 166 -4.34 -7.57 5.95
C ILE A 166 -3.23 -8.56 6.21
N ASP A 167 -2.94 -9.32 5.18
CA ASP A 167 -1.80 -10.21 5.14
C ASP A 167 -0.77 -9.56 4.22
N GLY A 168 0.50 -9.58 4.59
CA GLY A 168 1.51 -8.90 3.82
C GLY A 168 2.92 -8.94 4.39
N TYR A 169 3.89 -8.83 3.49
CA TYR A 169 5.31 -8.80 3.81
C TYR A 169 5.92 -7.49 3.32
N VAL A 170 6.72 -6.86 4.18
CA VAL A 170 7.71 -5.88 3.73
C VAL A 170 9.02 -6.62 3.52
N PHE A 171 9.52 -6.62 2.30
CA PHE A 171 10.79 -7.26 1.97
C PHE A 171 11.66 -6.34 1.13
N ILE A 172 12.97 -6.49 1.28
CA ILE A 172 13.96 -5.67 0.59
C ILE A 172 14.69 -6.58 -0.38
N LEU A 173 14.67 -6.23 -1.66
CA LEU A 173 15.53 -6.91 -2.63
C LEU A 173 16.96 -6.41 -2.46
N ARG A 174 17.92 -7.25 -2.84
CA ARG A 174 19.36 -6.90 -2.78
C ARG A 174 19.68 -5.57 -3.46
N GLU A 175 18.98 -5.24 -4.54
CA GLU A 175 19.15 -3.99 -5.29
C GLU A 175 18.57 -2.75 -4.56
N ASP A 176 17.54 -2.93 -3.75
CA ASP A 176 16.89 -1.82 -3.03
C ASP A 176 17.58 -1.50 -1.69
N ILE A 177 18.44 -2.40 -1.20
CA ILE A 177 18.96 -2.36 0.17
C ILE A 177 19.60 -1.03 0.56
N LEU A 178 20.39 -0.43 -0.35
CA LEU A 178 21.07 0.83 -0.06
C LEU A 178 20.07 1.97 0.08
N VAL A 179 19.10 2.04 -0.82
CA VAL A 179 18.09 3.11 -0.87
C VAL A 179 17.11 2.97 0.31
N SER A 180 16.65 1.74 0.57
CA SER A 180 15.89 1.37 1.77
C SER A 180 16.61 1.76 3.06
N TYR A 181 17.91 1.48 3.15
CA TYR A 181 18.72 1.82 4.31
C TYR A 181 18.87 3.34 4.48
N ILE A 182 19.22 4.08 3.41
CA ILE A 182 19.31 5.55 3.46
C ILE A 182 17.99 6.15 3.93
N TYR A 183 16.86 5.69 3.37
CA TYR A 183 15.55 6.15 3.80
C TYR A 183 15.30 5.83 5.29
N ALA A 184 15.51 4.58 5.72
CA ALA A 184 15.30 4.17 7.10
C ALA A 184 16.10 5.05 8.08
N THR A 185 17.37 5.35 7.77
CA THR A 185 18.23 6.21 8.60
C THR A 185 17.74 7.65 8.75
N GLN A 186 16.96 8.13 7.78
CA GLN A 186 16.42 9.49 7.74
C GLN A 186 14.97 9.56 8.24
N ALA A 187 14.25 8.45 8.18
CA ALA A 187 12.88 8.32 8.68
C ALA A 187 12.84 8.47 10.20
N LYS A 188 11.75 9.07 10.71
CA LYS A 188 11.46 9.11 12.15
C LYS A 188 10.95 7.74 12.60
N ALA A 189 11.81 6.72 12.60
CA ALA A 189 11.51 5.44 13.26
C ALA A 189 11.57 5.63 14.79
N GLY A 190 10.95 4.73 15.56
CA GLY A 190 10.90 4.76 17.04
C GLY A 190 12.25 4.62 17.77
N THR A 191 13.36 4.89 17.09
CA THR A 191 14.71 5.04 17.66
C THR A 191 15.09 6.52 17.66
N ARG A 192 16.03 6.94 18.50
CA ARG A 192 16.47 8.35 18.61
C ARG A 192 16.85 8.89 17.22
N LYS A 193 16.01 9.78 16.67
CA LYS A 193 16.20 10.47 15.41
C LYS A 193 17.64 11.02 15.31
N GLY A 194 18.35 10.67 14.23
CA GLY A 194 19.69 11.22 13.94
C GLY A 194 20.85 10.60 14.73
N ASP A 195 20.64 9.53 15.49
CA ASP A 195 21.73 8.85 16.19
C ASP A 195 22.42 7.83 15.26
N ASN A 196 23.48 8.29 14.59
CA ASN A 196 24.34 7.47 13.72
C ASN A 196 24.84 6.19 14.40
N ARG A 197 24.97 6.16 15.74
CA ARG A 197 25.48 4.98 16.46
C ARG A 197 24.45 3.86 16.50
N VAL A 198 23.17 4.19 16.63
CA VAL A 198 22.07 3.20 16.62
C VAL A 198 21.93 2.62 15.21
N TRP A 199 21.96 3.47 14.18
CA TRP A 199 21.86 3.05 12.79
C TRP A 199 23.06 2.24 12.31
N ALA A 200 24.29 2.55 12.79
CA ALA A 200 25.46 1.72 12.52
C ALA A 200 25.33 0.32 13.12
N ARG A 201 24.74 0.18 14.33
CA ARG A 201 24.50 -1.14 14.94
C ARG A 201 23.43 -1.94 14.21
N ILE A 202 22.37 -1.29 13.74
CA ILE A 202 21.36 -1.92 12.88
C ILE A 202 21.99 -2.37 11.56
N LEU A 203 22.83 -1.52 10.93
CA LEU A 203 23.55 -1.88 9.71
C LEU A 203 24.47 -3.09 9.92
N MET A 204 25.25 -3.11 11.00
CA MET A 204 26.09 -4.27 11.30
C MET A 204 25.27 -5.55 11.48
N ALA A 205 24.11 -5.48 12.13
CA ALA A 205 23.22 -6.62 12.28
C ALA A 205 22.68 -7.11 10.91
N TYR A 206 22.28 -6.18 10.03
CA TYR A 206 21.84 -6.50 8.67
C TYR A 206 22.98 -7.09 7.82
N CYS A 207 24.18 -6.50 7.86
CA CYS A 207 25.35 -7.03 7.15
C CYS A 207 25.71 -8.44 7.62
N ALA A 208 25.68 -8.70 8.93
CA ALA A 208 25.90 -10.02 9.50
C ALA A 208 24.83 -11.04 9.04
N MET A 209 23.56 -10.65 8.98
CA MET A 209 22.47 -11.49 8.45
C MET A 209 22.66 -11.85 6.97
N GLU A 210 23.33 -11.01 6.19
CA GLU A 210 23.68 -11.27 4.79
C GLU A 210 25.03 -11.99 4.60
N GLY A 211 25.70 -12.39 5.69
CA GLY A 211 27.02 -13.00 5.64
C GLY A 211 28.14 -12.05 5.20
N ARG A 212 27.91 -10.73 5.24
CA ARG A 212 28.90 -9.71 4.93
C ARG A 212 29.43 -9.13 6.23
N TRP A 213 30.73 -9.28 6.47
CA TRP A 213 31.41 -8.54 7.53
C TRP A 213 31.77 -7.17 6.98
N LEU A 214 31.41 -6.10 7.70
CA LEU A 214 32.01 -4.80 7.48
C LEU A 214 33.36 -4.84 8.20
N ASP A 215 34.45 -4.77 7.44
CA ASP A 215 35.79 -4.51 7.99
C ASP A 215 35.84 -3.14 8.68
#